data_AF-A0A9W9RRZ3-F1
#
_entry.id   AF-A0A9W9RRZ3-F1
#
_cell.length_a   1.000
_cell.length_b   1.000
_cell.length_c   1.000
_cell.angle_alpha   90.00
_cell.angle_beta   90.00
_cell.angle_gamma   90.00
#
_symmetry.space_group_name_H-M   'P 1'
#
loop_
_entity.id
_entity.type
_entity.pdbx_description
1 polymer ?
#
loop_
_entity_poly.entity_id
_entity_poly.type
_entity_poly.pdbx_seq_one_letter_code
_entity_poly.pdbx_strand_id
1 'polypeptide(L)'
;MITILPMADPLTVLPPEIVLQILHFTPVSALASLTAASKAWHQFIDVTHQDAIYTSEAKTAQPVGGSRDFSFLSDTHSFGKVFEGTESWKDLCKRQTLLARNWAEPHPVSQESVLQIGNDPVWRFRADFKRRFFVSTSHAGGLNVTDMDTGRILWQLPVLKDDEDGVRPHAHLEYQDGMAVFDSEGDSLEVWQADLEGARRGEFRRIATLAHNCQTRGFQLSYSTLCVVSNEGQGFVYDMTQRPPTLTTHLKIEGGGIGHLDQSEDIVIYSMGAKGYFAYNKESGAFLGTLKPPKSTEKYHILPPQAASASTSAALAGAARLGPTPQPLPPGAFRNDCLVPIEIAKGPLSPPDDPGHVWHGEDEWGAGMLHGDLFVGFSRAGRVFICPDFRKALRDEASLAANSSILECESDGSSFDLGGWLSIRNHRVMFEIQDRIYVVALDDNNKVQNVENPARASYSLLTSSAPQLAVPISYMALADDAIMTTYTTLGWRDSNIPGGVPPQGRNLPRVFPTKVIRILSLAPDLTNKPPSASSDTDEPSAAGIGGLGGSGPNLPSEDAWRTQAGLLQLLSMLGDEVDFEQSDGEDEWESIDEDEEE
;
A
#
# COMPACT_ATOMS: atom_id res chain seq x y z
N MET A 1 -61.48 -11.82 -0.69
CA MET A 1 -60.93 -10.80 -1.61
C MET A 1 -60.49 -9.62 -0.77
N ILE A 2 -59.19 -9.39 -0.64
CA ILE A 2 -58.65 -8.18 0.00
C ILE A 2 -58.52 -7.15 -1.12
N THR A 3 -59.41 -6.15 -1.11
CA THR A 3 -59.31 -4.97 -1.97
C THR A 3 -58.11 -4.14 -1.51
N ILE A 4 -57.03 -4.20 -2.28
CA ILE A 4 -55.88 -3.31 -2.11
C ILE A 4 -56.35 -1.92 -2.51
N LEU A 5 -56.43 -1.01 -1.55
CA LEU A 5 -56.68 0.41 -1.81
C LEU A 5 -55.58 0.94 -2.76
N PRO A 6 -55.89 1.85 -3.70
CA PRO A 6 -54.87 2.45 -4.54
C PRO A 6 -53.87 3.18 -3.66
N MET A 7 -52.63 2.69 -3.62
CA MET A 7 -51.54 3.37 -2.92
C MET A 7 -51.27 4.69 -3.64
N ALA A 8 -51.51 5.80 -2.96
CA ALA A 8 -51.22 7.14 -3.48
C ALA A 8 -49.70 7.40 -3.46
N ASP A 9 -49.19 8.07 -4.49
CA ASP A 9 -47.78 8.46 -4.56
C ASP A 9 -47.46 9.42 -3.39
N PRO A 10 -46.45 9.13 -2.54
CA PRO A 10 -46.03 10.00 -1.45
C PRO A 10 -45.84 11.47 -1.86
N LEU A 11 -45.37 11.75 -3.08
CA LEU A 11 -45.20 13.12 -3.58
C LEU A 11 -46.52 13.90 -3.72
N THR A 12 -47.65 13.20 -3.78
CA THR A 12 -48.98 13.81 -3.96
C THR A 12 -49.74 13.99 -2.65
N VAL A 13 -49.32 13.31 -1.58
CA VAL A 13 -50.05 13.27 -0.30
C VAL A 13 -49.23 13.78 0.88
N LEU A 14 -47.90 13.78 0.79
CA LEU A 14 -47.02 14.24 1.86
C LEU A 14 -46.39 15.61 1.51
N PRO A 15 -46.14 16.47 2.51
CA PRO A 15 -45.31 17.65 2.32
C PRO A 15 -43.87 17.28 1.89
N PRO A 16 -43.19 18.13 1.09
CA PRO A 16 -41.81 17.89 0.64
C PRO A 16 -40.84 17.56 1.76
N GLU A 17 -40.96 18.20 2.93
CA GLU A 17 -40.09 18.00 4.08
C GLU A 17 -40.18 16.57 4.63
N ILE A 18 -41.40 16.01 4.67
CA ILE A 18 -41.61 14.63 5.11
C ILE A 18 -41.05 13.65 4.08
N VAL A 19 -41.21 13.95 2.78
CA VAL A 19 -40.59 13.14 1.72
C VAL A 19 -39.08 13.16 1.85
N LEU A 20 -38.45 14.32 2.05
CA LEU A 20 -37.01 14.44 2.26
C LEU A 20 -36.54 13.65 3.48
N GLN A 21 -37.30 13.68 4.58
CA GLN A 21 -37.00 12.88 5.76
C GLN A 21 -37.08 11.37 5.47
N ILE A 22 -38.02 10.92 4.64
CA ILE A 22 -38.08 9.52 4.18
C ILE A 22 -36.86 9.17 3.31
N LEU A 23 -36.52 10.04 2.36
CA LEU A 23 -35.39 9.85 1.46
C LEU A 23 -34.03 9.84 2.18
N HIS A 24 -33.92 10.52 3.32
CA HIS A 24 -32.73 10.48 4.16
C HIS A 24 -32.36 9.05 4.58
N PHE A 25 -33.35 8.22 4.93
CA PHE A 25 -33.15 6.81 5.29
C PHE A 25 -33.09 5.85 4.09
N THR A 26 -33.29 6.35 2.87
CA THR A 26 -33.33 5.53 1.66
C THR A 26 -31.91 5.30 1.12
N PRO A 27 -31.48 4.08 0.80
CA PRO A 27 -30.16 3.82 0.21
C PRO A 27 -29.97 4.54 -1.14
N VAL A 28 -28.73 4.87 -1.50
CA VAL A 28 -28.39 5.55 -2.77
C VAL A 28 -28.91 4.78 -4.00
N SER A 29 -28.84 3.44 -3.97
CA SER A 29 -29.37 2.58 -5.03
C SER A 29 -30.89 2.72 -5.22
N ALA A 30 -31.63 2.86 -4.12
CA ALA A 30 -33.08 3.09 -4.16
C ALA A 30 -33.41 4.51 -4.62
N LEU A 31 -32.61 5.52 -4.25
CA LEU A 31 -32.76 6.88 -4.80
C LEU A 31 -32.56 6.88 -6.33
N ALA A 32 -31.53 6.20 -6.82
CA ALA A 32 -31.30 6.06 -8.26
C ALA A 32 -32.44 5.29 -8.97
N SER A 33 -33.09 4.36 -8.29
CA SER A 33 -34.27 3.66 -8.82
C SER A 33 -35.51 4.56 -8.84
N LEU A 34 -35.70 5.39 -7.81
CA LEU A 34 -36.82 6.34 -7.74
C LEU A 34 -36.74 7.41 -8.83
N THR A 35 -35.54 7.92 -9.14
CA THR A 35 -35.38 8.89 -10.24
C THR A 35 -35.73 8.28 -11.60
N ALA A 36 -35.61 6.96 -11.77
CA ALA A 36 -36.04 6.25 -12.98
C ALA A 36 -37.53 5.89 -12.98
N ALA A 37 -38.22 5.97 -11.85
CA ALA A 37 -39.61 5.52 -11.72
C ALA A 37 -40.63 6.48 -12.35
N SER A 38 -40.45 7.80 -12.17
CA SER A 38 -41.33 8.81 -12.76
C SER A 38 -40.63 10.16 -12.96
N LYS A 39 -41.18 10.99 -13.86
CA LYS A 39 -40.70 12.37 -14.05
C LYS A 39 -40.86 13.22 -12.79
N ALA A 40 -41.87 12.95 -11.96
CA ALA A 40 -42.10 13.68 -10.72
C ALA A 40 -41.00 13.38 -9.69
N TRP A 41 -40.63 12.10 -9.52
CA TRP A 41 -39.53 11.70 -8.65
C TRP A 41 -38.18 12.19 -9.16
N HIS A 42 -37.93 12.13 -10.47
CA HIS A 42 -36.73 12.73 -11.05
C HIS A 42 -36.65 14.24 -10.77
N GLN A 43 -37.73 14.98 -11.04
CA GLN A 43 -37.79 16.42 -10.77
C GLN A 43 -37.57 16.71 -9.28
N PHE A 44 -38.20 15.96 -8.38
CA PHE A 44 -38.07 16.16 -6.95
C PHE A 44 -36.63 15.93 -6.46
N ILE A 45 -36.03 14.79 -6.81
CA ILE A 45 -34.71 14.37 -6.32
C ILE A 45 -33.57 15.08 -7.05
N ASP A 46 -33.53 15.00 -8.37
CA ASP A 46 -32.35 15.42 -9.14
C ASP A 46 -32.36 16.90 -9.52
N VAL A 47 -33.55 17.52 -9.60
CA VAL A 47 -33.67 18.91 -10.06
C VAL A 47 -33.92 19.86 -8.89
N THR A 48 -34.87 19.56 -8.01
CA THR A 48 -35.30 20.50 -6.96
C THR A 48 -34.50 20.34 -5.65
N HIS A 49 -34.28 19.11 -5.18
CA HIS A 49 -33.75 18.86 -3.83
C HIS A 49 -32.42 18.09 -3.80
N GLN A 50 -31.66 18.12 -4.90
CA GLN A 50 -30.43 17.35 -5.06
C GLN A 50 -29.44 17.57 -3.91
N ASP A 51 -29.11 18.82 -3.60
CA ASP A 51 -28.15 19.14 -2.55
C ASP A 51 -28.64 18.68 -1.17
N ALA A 52 -29.89 18.92 -0.81
CA ALA A 52 -30.44 18.50 0.48
C ALA A 52 -30.39 16.98 0.69
N ILE A 53 -30.48 16.19 -0.39
CA ILE A 53 -30.41 14.73 -0.34
C ILE A 53 -28.95 14.25 -0.28
N TYR A 54 -28.10 14.74 -1.19
CA TYR A 54 -26.75 14.21 -1.38
C TYR A 54 -25.68 14.85 -0.48
N THR A 55 -25.95 15.99 0.15
CA THR A 55 -25.08 16.56 1.22
C THR A 55 -25.14 15.75 2.52
N SER A 56 -26.07 14.81 2.66
CA SER A 56 -26.18 14.02 3.87
C SER A 56 -24.99 13.07 4.03
N GLU A 57 -24.41 13.02 5.23
CA GLU A 57 -23.35 12.07 5.61
C GLU A 57 -23.77 10.60 5.43
N ALA A 58 -25.08 10.31 5.46
CA ALA A 58 -25.64 8.98 5.18
C ALA A 58 -25.61 8.59 3.69
N LYS A 59 -25.12 9.47 2.80
CA LYS A 59 -25.08 9.28 1.35
C LYS A 59 -23.70 9.57 0.78
N THR A 60 -23.05 10.61 1.29
CA THR A 60 -21.78 11.10 0.79
C THR A 60 -20.84 11.29 1.96
N ALA A 61 -19.71 10.59 1.93
CA ALA A 61 -18.68 10.72 2.96
C ALA A 61 -18.07 12.12 2.92
N GLN A 62 -17.95 12.72 4.10
CA GLN A 62 -17.50 14.09 4.33
C GLN A 62 -16.64 14.16 5.61
N PRO A 63 -15.85 15.24 5.78
CA PRO A 63 -15.18 15.51 7.05
C PRO A 63 -16.17 15.58 8.21
N VAL A 64 -15.70 15.24 9.42
CA VAL A 64 -16.49 15.30 10.65
C VAL A 64 -17.01 16.73 10.86
N GLY A 65 -18.32 16.88 11.04
CA GLY A 65 -18.97 18.19 11.16
C GLY A 65 -19.48 18.77 9.84
N GLY A 66 -19.37 18.00 8.74
CA GLY A 66 -19.83 18.37 7.41
C GLY A 66 -18.91 19.34 6.67
N SER A 67 -19.07 19.43 5.36
CA SER A 67 -18.37 20.43 4.54
C SER A 67 -19.35 21.34 3.80
N ARG A 68 -18.95 22.60 3.60
CA ARG A 68 -19.71 23.57 2.79
C ARG A 68 -19.36 23.48 1.31
N ASP A 69 -18.16 23.03 0.99
CA ASP A 69 -17.63 22.94 -0.37
C ASP A 69 -16.75 21.68 -0.55
N PHE A 70 -16.12 21.55 -1.71
CA PHE A 70 -15.29 20.41 -2.08
C PHE A 70 -13.79 20.63 -1.84
N SER A 71 -13.39 21.66 -1.09
CA SER A 71 -11.98 21.96 -0.85
C SER A 71 -11.24 20.80 -0.16
N PHE A 72 -11.92 20.08 0.74
CA PHE A 72 -11.38 18.90 1.43
C PHE A 72 -10.94 17.76 0.47
N LEU A 73 -11.41 17.76 -0.79
CA LEU A 73 -10.98 16.76 -1.77
C LEU A 73 -9.50 16.94 -2.15
N SER A 74 -8.89 18.11 -1.91
CA SER A 74 -7.45 18.34 -2.15
C SER A 74 -6.56 17.46 -1.28
N ASP A 75 -7.08 16.99 -0.15
CA ASP A 75 -6.34 16.19 0.83
C ASP A 75 -6.57 14.69 0.63
N THR A 76 -7.27 14.29 -0.44
CA THR A 76 -7.51 12.89 -0.77
C THR A 76 -6.24 12.20 -1.26
N HIS A 77 -6.07 10.94 -0.88
CA HIS A 77 -4.95 10.12 -1.32
C HIS A 77 -5.35 9.39 -2.61
N SER A 78 -5.70 10.15 -3.64
CA SER A 78 -6.15 9.61 -4.92
C SER A 78 -5.04 9.64 -5.97
N PHE A 79 -4.61 8.47 -6.41
CA PHE A 79 -3.68 8.32 -7.52
C PHE A 79 -4.33 8.64 -8.86
N GLY A 80 -5.53 8.09 -9.10
CA GLY A 80 -6.27 8.20 -10.36
C GLY A 80 -7.07 9.50 -10.51
N LYS A 81 -6.95 10.43 -9.55
CA LYS A 81 -7.65 11.72 -9.51
C LYS A 81 -9.18 11.55 -9.60
N VAL A 82 -9.70 10.50 -8.95
CA VAL A 82 -11.11 10.09 -9.01
C VAL A 82 -12.07 11.22 -8.62
N PHE A 83 -11.63 12.14 -7.75
CA PHE A 83 -12.44 13.24 -7.24
C PHE A 83 -12.18 14.58 -7.95
N GLU A 84 -11.25 14.64 -8.90
CA GLU A 84 -10.97 15.85 -9.67
C GLU A 84 -12.17 16.21 -10.56
N GLY A 85 -12.50 17.50 -10.62
CA GLY A 85 -13.63 18.01 -11.38
C GLY A 85 -15.00 17.62 -10.80
N THR A 86 -15.10 17.37 -9.49
CA THR A 86 -16.39 17.15 -8.82
C THR A 86 -17.27 18.41 -8.93
N GLU A 87 -18.41 18.30 -9.61
CA GLU A 87 -19.29 19.46 -9.91
C GLU A 87 -20.42 19.65 -8.90
N SER A 88 -20.81 18.60 -8.18
CA SER A 88 -21.96 18.60 -7.26
C SER A 88 -21.88 17.50 -6.20
N TRP A 89 -22.73 17.59 -5.17
CA TRP A 89 -22.81 16.57 -4.12
C TRP A 89 -23.28 15.22 -4.64
N LYS A 90 -24.16 15.21 -5.65
CA LYS A 90 -24.56 13.97 -6.33
C LYS A 90 -23.41 13.35 -7.11
N ASP A 91 -22.60 14.16 -7.79
CA ASP A 91 -21.42 13.67 -8.51
C ASP A 91 -20.41 13.05 -7.55
N LEU A 92 -20.15 13.72 -6.41
CA LEU A 92 -19.29 13.16 -5.36
C LEU A 92 -19.84 11.83 -4.82
N CYS A 93 -21.13 11.79 -4.50
CA CYS A 93 -21.82 10.57 -4.05
C CYS A 93 -21.65 9.43 -5.07
N LYS A 94 -21.83 9.73 -6.36
CA LYS A 94 -21.65 8.76 -7.46
C LYS A 94 -20.22 8.24 -7.51
N ARG A 95 -19.21 9.12 -7.49
CA ARG A 95 -17.78 8.74 -7.54
C ARG A 95 -17.39 7.87 -6.34
N GLN A 96 -17.77 8.28 -5.14
CA GLN A 96 -17.54 7.50 -3.91
C GLN A 96 -18.24 6.14 -3.97
N THR A 97 -19.50 6.09 -4.42
CA THR A 97 -20.27 4.84 -4.54
C THR A 97 -19.64 3.88 -5.54
N LEU A 98 -19.23 4.37 -6.71
CA LEU A 98 -18.61 3.53 -7.75
C LEU A 98 -17.25 2.99 -7.30
N LEU A 99 -16.44 3.82 -6.65
CA LEU A 99 -15.16 3.42 -6.09
C LEU A 99 -15.35 2.37 -4.98
N ALA A 100 -16.23 2.64 -4.01
CA ALA A 100 -16.54 1.71 -2.91
C ALA A 100 -17.07 0.37 -3.43
N ARG A 101 -17.92 0.40 -4.47
CA ARG A 101 -18.39 -0.81 -5.14
C ARG A 101 -17.23 -1.59 -5.74
N ASN A 102 -16.36 -0.94 -6.52
CA ASN A 102 -15.24 -1.62 -7.16
C ASN A 102 -14.32 -2.28 -6.12
N TRP A 103 -13.98 -1.58 -5.03
CA TRP A 103 -13.24 -2.16 -3.91
C TRP A 103 -13.94 -3.37 -3.24
N ALA A 104 -15.27 -3.41 -3.25
CA ALA A 104 -16.05 -4.47 -2.61
C ALA A 104 -16.23 -5.71 -3.50
N GLU A 105 -16.01 -5.60 -4.81
CA GLU A 105 -16.11 -6.73 -5.75
C GLU A 105 -15.02 -7.79 -5.45
N PRO A 106 -15.31 -9.10 -5.58
CA PRO A 106 -14.31 -10.15 -5.47
C PRO A 106 -13.18 -10.03 -6.50
N HIS A 107 -13.52 -9.56 -7.71
CA HIS A 107 -12.58 -9.34 -8.81
C HIS A 107 -12.64 -7.86 -9.21
N PRO A 108 -12.06 -6.97 -8.39
CA PRO A 108 -12.06 -5.54 -8.67
C PRO A 108 -11.39 -5.25 -10.01
N VAL A 109 -11.99 -4.34 -10.77
CA VAL A 109 -11.38 -3.86 -12.01
C VAL A 109 -10.30 -2.86 -11.64
N SER A 110 -9.09 -3.06 -12.16
CA SER A 110 -7.93 -2.25 -11.84
C SER A 110 -7.13 -1.89 -13.08
N GLN A 111 -6.35 -0.81 -12.99
CA GLN A 111 -5.35 -0.45 -13.97
C GLN A 111 -3.98 -0.49 -13.33
N GLU A 112 -3.05 -1.21 -13.97
CA GLU A 112 -1.71 -1.43 -13.46
C GLU A 112 -0.71 -0.43 -14.06
N SER A 113 0.20 0.07 -13.23
CA SER A 113 1.37 0.85 -13.62
C SER A 113 2.61 0.30 -12.93
N VAL A 114 3.69 0.11 -13.68
CA VAL A 114 4.97 -0.39 -13.20
C VAL A 114 6.03 0.66 -13.50
N LEU A 115 6.41 1.44 -12.49
CA LEU A 115 7.28 2.61 -12.59
C LEU A 115 8.71 2.27 -12.15
N GLN A 116 9.59 2.09 -13.13
CA GLN A 116 11.03 1.99 -12.91
C GLN A 116 11.62 3.40 -12.66
N ILE A 117 12.35 3.57 -11.56
CA ILE A 117 13.01 4.84 -11.21
C ILE A 117 14.51 4.68 -11.45
N GLY A 118 15.02 5.30 -12.51
CA GLY A 118 16.44 5.19 -12.87
C GLY A 118 16.87 3.74 -13.17
N ASN A 119 18.11 3.41 -12.85
CA ASN A 119 18.67 2.06 -13.03
C ASN A 119 18.83 1.29 -11.72
N ASP A 120 18.79 1.99 -10.57
CA ASP A 120 19.01 1.38 -9.26
C ASP A 120 17.69 0.87 -8.68
N PRO A 121 17.65 -0.36 -8.11
CA PRO A 121 16.46 -0.90 -7.50
C PRO A 121 15.93 0.01 -6.37
N VAL A 122 14.63 0.31 -6.40
CA VAL A 122 13.96 1.11 -5.37
C VAL A 122 14.00 0.37 -4.03
N TRP A 123 14.45 1.03 -2.98
CA TRP A 123 14.39 0.52 -1.61
C TRP A 123 13.10 0.97 -0.94
N ARG A 124 12.93 2.23 -0.56
CA ARG A 124 11.65 2.74 -0.02
C ARG A 124 11.09 3.83 -0.89
N PHE A 125 9.79 4.03 -0.84
CA PHE A 125 9.17 5.21 -1.42
C PHE A 125 8.00 5.71 -0.59
N ARG A 126 7.66 6.99 -0.75
CA ARG A 126 6.50 7.64 -0.18
C ARG A 126 5.85 8.50 -1.26
N ALA A 127 4.52 8.64 -1.20
CA ALA A 127 3.76 9.41 -2.18
C ALA A 127 3.29 10.75 -1.58
N ASP A 128 3.46 11.84 -2.32
CA ASP A 128 2.76 13.10 -2.09
C ASP A 128 1.67 13.26 -3.16
N PHE A 129 0.42 13.02 -2.76
CA PHE A 129 -0.74 13.14 -3.65
C PHE A 129 -1.08 14.60 -3.98
N LYS A 130 -0.83 15.53 -3.05
CA LYS A 130 -1.07 16.97 -3.22
C LYS A 130 -0.08 17.56 -4.23
N ARG A 131 1.20 17.21 -4.13
CA ARG A 131 2.25 17.69 -5.05
C ARG A 131 2.45 16.79 -6.26
N ARG A 132 1.79 15.63 -6.31
CA ARG A 132 1.85 14.66 -7.41
C ARG A 132 3.27 14.14 -7.67
N PHE A 133 3.99 13.71 -6.64
CA PHE A 133 5.29 13.04 -6.81
C PHE A 133 5.48 11.86 -5.85
N PHE A 134 6.42 10.99 -6.17
CA PHE A 134 7.01 10.00 -5.28
C PHE A 134 8.37 10.49 -4.80
N VAL A 135 8.70 10.25 -3.54
CA VAL A 135 10.05 10.36 -2.98
C VAL A 135 10.54 8.95 -2.73
N SER A 136 11.70 8.57 -3.24
CA SER A 136 12.20 7.20 -3.12
C SER A 136 13.71 7.11 -2.87
N THR A 137 14.12 6.21 -1.98
CA THR A 137 15.53 5.80 -1.80
C THR A 137 15.83 4.53 -2.59
N SER A 138 17.11 4.22 -2.83
CA SER A 138 17.52 3.04 -3.60
C SER A 138 18.40 2.07 -2.80
N HIS A 139 18.52 0.84 -3.30
CA HIS A 139 19.46 -0.17 -2.78
C HIS A 139 20.93 0.30 -2.90
N ALA A 140 21.25 1.14 -3.87
CA ALA A 140 22.59 1.69 -4.06
C ALA A 140 22.80 3.02 -3.31
N GLY A 141 21.76 3.55 -2.65
CA GLY A 141 21.74 4.88 -2.05
C GLY A 141 21.17 5.95 -2.98
N GLY A 142 21.29 7.21 -2.58
CA GLY A 142 20.63 8.33 -3.26
C GLY A 142 19.12 8.40 -3.00
N LEU A 143 18.55 9.54 -3.39
CA LEU A 143 17.12 9.82 -3.28
C LEU A 143 16.62 10.42 -4.60
N ASN A 144 15.47 9.95 -5.07
CA ASN A 144 14.81 10.43 -6.28
C ASN A 144 13.45 11.03 -5.93
N VAL A 145 13.14 12.16 -6.55
CA VAL A 145 11.78 12.71 -6.57
C VAL A 145 11.24 12.55 -7.98
N THR A 146 10.20 11.73 -8.11
CA THR A 146 9.65 11.31 -9.41
C THR A 146 8.23 11.81 -9.55
N ASP A 147 7.93 12.50 -10.64
CA ASP A 147 6.60 12.96 -10.97
C ASP A 147 5.61 11.80 -11.09
N MET A 148 4.52 11.85 -10.32
CA MET A 148 3.52 10.78 -10.21
C MET A 148 2.69 10.63 -11.49
N ASP A 149 2.57 11.69 -12.28
CA ASP A 149 1.73 11.74 -13.48
C ASP A 149 2.49 11.40 -14.76
N THR A 150 3.81 11.57 -14.79
CA THR A 150 4.63 11.37 -16.00
C THR A 150 5.75 10.34 -15.80
N GLY A 151 6.03 9.94 -14.57
CA GLY A 151 7.13 9.03 -14.23
C GLY A 151 8.53 9.67 -14.39
N ARG A 152 8.60 10.98 -14.63
CA ARG A 152 9.87 11.68 -14.85
C ARG A 152 10.50 12.08 -13.52
N ILE A 153 11.81 11.90 -13.43
CA ILE A 153 12.58 12.39 -12.29
C ILE A 153 12.61 13.93 -12.33
N LEU A 154 12.15 14.55 -11.24
CA LEU A 154 12.11 16.00 -11.02
C LEU A 154 13.40 16.50 -10.37
N TRP A 155 13.92 15.72 -9.41
CA TRP A 155 15.09 16.07 -8.62
C TRP A 155 15.74 14.80 -8.04
N GLN A 156 17.04 14.88 -7.75
CA GLN A 156 17.81 13.78 -7.18
C GLN A 156 18.83 14.28 -6.16
N LEU A 157 19.06 13.49 -5.12
CA LEU A 157 20.22 13.57 -4.23
C LEU A 157 21.12 12.37 -4.53
N PRO A 158 22.44 12.56 -4.72
CA PRO A 158 23.33 11.49 -5.13
C PRO A 158 23.54 10.45 -4.01
N VAL A 159 24.14 9.33 -4.39
CA VAL A 159 24.67 8.35 -3.44
C VAL A 159 25.77 9.01 -2.62
N LEU A 160 25.79 8.73 -1.31
CA LEU A 160 26.85 9.20 -0.41
C LEU A 160 28.22 8.76 -0.92
N LYS A 161 29.12 9.72 -1.14
CA LYS A 161 30.54 9.53 -1.46
C LYS A 161 31.33 10.43 -0.53
N ASP A 162 32.50 9.98 -0.09
CA ASP A 162 33.38 10.63 0.90
C ASP A 162 33.25 12.18 0.91
N ASP A 163 32.80 12.73 2.04
CA ASP A 163 32.59 14.17 2.36
C ASP A 163 31.51 14.97 1.59
N GLU A 164 30.65 14.36 0.76
CA GLU A 164 29.52 15.04 0.09
C GLU A 164 28.14 14.76 0.72
N ASP A 165 27.18 15.69 0.53
CA ASP A 165 25.77 15.44 0.88
C ASP A 165 25.20 14.33 -0.03
N GLY A 166 24.85 13.18 0.54
CA GLY A 166 24.29 12.06 -0.18
C GLY A 166 23.52 11.09 0.71
N VAL A 167 22.77 10.18 0.10
CA VAL A 167 21.98 9.18 0.83
C VAL A 167 22.67 7.83 0.78
N ARG A 168 22.81 7.18 1.93
CA ARG A 168 23.42 5.86 2.06
C ARG A 168 22.57 4.76 1.42
N PRO A 169 23.17 3.62 1.01
CA PRO A 169 22.44 2.41 0.61
C PRO A 169 21.37 2.01 1.63
N HIS A 170 20.19 1.62 1.16
CA HIS A 170 19.09 1.11 2.00
C HIS A 170 18.62 2.08 3.10
N ALA A 171 18.79 3.39 2.90
CA ALA A 171 18.28 4.39 3.84
C ALA A 171 16.76 4.29 4.02
N HIS A 172 16.32 4.24 5.28
CA HIS A 172 14.92 4.33 5.66
C HIS A 172 14.38 5.70 5.28
N LEU A 173 13.15 5.76 4.77
CA LEU A 173 12.53 6.99 4.30
C LEU A 173 11.16 7.17 4.96
N GLU A 174 11.03 8.28 5.69
CA GLU A 174 9.76 8.81 6.17
C GLU A 174 9.44 10.12 5.45
N TYR A 175 8.15 10.36 5.23
CA TYR A 175 7.69 11.53 4.47
C TYR A 175 6.32 11.99 4.93
N GLN A 176 6.17 13.30 5.11
CA GLN A 176 4.88 13.94 5.37
C GLN A 176 4.87 15.38 4.85
N ASP A 177 3.88 15.71 4.02
CA ASP A 177 3.55 17.06 3.51
C ASP A 177 4.78 17.95 3.20
N GLY A 178 5.61 17.51 2.26
CA GLY A 178 6.80 18.25 1.84
C GLY A 178 8.03 18.08 2.72
N MET A 179 7.97 17.33 3.83
CA MET A 179 9.13 16.98 4.65
C MET A 179 9.54 15.53 4.44
N ALA A 180 10.81 15.29 4.17
CA ALA A 180 11.42 13.97 4.09
C ALA A 180 12.43 13.81 5.23
N VAL A 181 12.44 12.64 5.86
CA VAL A 181 13.41 12.25 6.87
C VAL A 181 14.02 10.91 6.48
N PHE A 182 15.35 10.82 6.53
CA PHE A 182 16.07 9.58 6.30
C PHE A 182 17.30 9.51 7.21
N ASP A 183 17.75 8.29 7.48
CA ASP A 183 18.95 8.07 8.29
C ASP A 183 20.23 8.26 7.47
N SER A 184 21.19 8.95 8.09
CA SER A 184 22.55 9.16 7.60
C SER A 184 23.54 8.25 8.31
N GLU A 185 24.77 8.18 7.82
CA GLU A 185 25.85 7.49 8.54
C GLU A 185 26.13 8.19 9.89
N GLY A 186 26.37 7.40 10.94
CA GLY A 186 26.68 7.91 12.29
C GLY A 186 25.46 8.25 13.16
N ASP A 187 24.42 7.41 13.15
CA ASP A 187 23.25 7.49 14.06
C ASP A 187 22.49 8.82 14.06
N SER A 188 22.54 9.55 12.93
CA SER A 188 21.84 10.82 12.76
C SER A 188 20.69 10.69 11.76
N LEU A 189 19.71 11.60 11.88
CA LEU A 189 18.58 11.70 10.95
C LEU A 189 18.66 13.04 10.22
N GLU A 190 18.62 13.00 8.89
CA GLU A 190 18.55 14.21 8.08
C GLU A 190 17.11 14.60 7.80
N VAL A 191 16.82 15.89 7.95
CA VAL A 191 15.50 16.47 7.66
C VAL A 191 15.61 17.38 6.45
N TRP A 192 14.83 17.07 5.42
CA TRP A 192 14.80 17.77 4.15
C TRP A 192 13.40 18.31 3.86
N GLN A 193 13.32 19.49 3.26
CA GLN A 193 12.06 20.17 2.99
C GLN A 193 11.95 20.61 1.52
N ALA A 194 10.78 20.36 0.92
CA ALA A 194 10.37 20.85 -0.39
C ALA A 194 9.65 22.21 -0.30
N ASP A 195 9.43 22.86 -1.44
CA ASP A 195 8.73 24.15 -1.59
C ASP A 195 9.36 25.33 -0.84
N LEU A 196 10.65 25.24 -0.52
CA LEU A 196 11.39 26.40 0.01
C LEU A 196 11.47 27.50 -1.06
N GLU A 197 11.56 28.75 -0.61
CA GLU A 197 11.62 29.90 -1.53
C GLU A 197 12.75 29.73 -2.56
N GLY A 198 12.40 29.92 -3.83
CA GLY A 198 13.32 29.75 -4.97
C GLY A 198 13.66 28.29 -5.32
N ALA A 199 13.08 27.28 -4.67
CA ALA A 199 13.22 25.88 -5.06
C ALA A 199 12.25 25.52 -6.19
N ARG A 200 12.67 24.64 -7.10
CA ARG A 200 11.77 24.08 -8.12
C ARG A 200 10.82 23.06 -7.49
N ARG A 201 9.71 22.75 -8.18
CA ARG A 201 8.82 21.67 -7.75
C ARG A 201 9.61 20.36 -7.61
N GLY A 202 9.50 19.74 -6.44
CA GLY A 202 10.17 18.48 -6.12
C GLY A 202 11.64 18.62 -5.70
N GLU A 203 12.20 19.83 -5.68
CA GLU A 203 13.54 20.07 -5.12
C GLU A 203 13.45 20.12 -3.59
N PHE A 204 14.27 19.31 -2.92
CA PHE A 204 14.41 19.30 -1.46
C PHE A 204 15.71 19.98 -1.05
N ARG A 205 15.70 20.63 0.11
CA ARG A 205 16.93 21.13 0.75
C ARG A 205 16.97 20.70 2.21
N ARG A 206 18.17 20.36 2.71
CA ARG A 206 18.39 20.00 4.11
C ARG A 206 18.08 21.21 5.00
N ILE A 207 17.26 20.99 6.02
CA ILE A 207 16.91 22.01 7.02
C ILE A 207 17.48 21.70 8.40
N ALA A 208 17.78 20.43 8.69
CA ALA A 208 18.39 20.02 9.94
C ALA A 208 19.06 18.64 9.83
N THR A 209 20.00 18.39 10.74
CA THR A 209 20.48 17.04 11.08
C THR A 209 20.20 16.84 12.56
N LEU A 210 19.36 15.85 12.88
CA LEU A 210 19.00 15.49 14.23
C LEU A 210 19.99 14.44 14.70
N ALA A 211 20.79 14.81 15.70
CA ALA A 211 21.69 13.90 16.37
C ALA A 211 21.12 13.52 17.74
N HIS A 212 21.20 12.24 18.08
CA HIS A 212 20.93 11.73 19.41
C HIS A 212 22.04 10.75 19.78
N ASN A 213 22.36 10.66 21.08
CA ASN A 213 23.57 10.00 21.56
C ASN A 213 23.43 8.48 21.70
N CYS A 214 22.65 7.83 20.84
CA CYS A 214 22.40 6.38 20.88
C CYS A 214 21.99 5.86 19.50
N GLN A 215 22.05 4.55 19.31
CA GLN A 215 21.77 3.96 18.01
C GLN A 215 20.33 4.20 17.56
N THR A 216 20.13 4.66 16.32
CA THR A 216 18.79 4.71 15.72
C THR A 216 18.37 3.33 15.27
N ARG A 217 17.29 2.80 15.83
CA ARG A 217 16.73 1.52 15.38
C ARG A 217 15.53 1.68 14.43
N GLY A 218 14.80 2.78 14.55
CA GLY A 218 13.71 3.13 13.63
C GLY A 218 13.11 4.50 13.93
N PHE A 219 12.36 5.03 12.97
CA PHE A 219 11.67 6.31 13.11
C PHE A 219 10.41 6.36 12.24
N GLN A 220 9.44 7.17 12.64
CA GLN A 220 8.17 7.37 11.94
C GLN A 220 7.82 8.87 11.98
N LEU A 221 7.47 9.43 10.82
CA LEU A 221 7.02 10.82 10.69
C LEU A 221 5.51 10.87 10.45
N SER A 222 4.76 11.42 11.40
CA SER A 222 3.33 11.71 11.24
C SER A 222 2.86 12.77 12.22
N TYR A 223 1.68 13.34 12.00
CA TYR A 223 1.10 14.41 12.82
C TYR A 223 2.05 15.60 13.10
N SER A 224 2.92 15.96 12.14
CA SER A 224 3.98 16.97 12.33
C SER A 224 4.94 16.66 13.48
N THR A 225 5.09 15.38 13.82
CA THR A 225 5.97 14.89 14.87
C THR A 225 6.82 13.73 14.34
N LEU A 226 8.12 13.75 14.63
CA LEU A 226 9.00 12.63 14.32
C LEU A 226 9.24 11.86 15.62
N CYS A 227 8.82 10.60 15.64
CA CYS A 227 9.11 9.67 16.73
C CYS A 227 10.28 8.77 16.33
N VAL A 228 11.24 8.59 17.23
CA VAL A 228 12.44 7.76 17.02
C VAL A 228 12.52 6.71 18.14
N VAL A 229 13.00 5.51 17.80
CA VAL A 229 13.27 4.42 18.73
C VAL A 229 14.73 4.01 18.69
N SER A 230 15.30 3.76 19.86
CA SER A 230 16.60 3.10 20.06
C SER A 230 16.41 1.74 20.72
N ASN A 231 17.32 0.80 20.43
CA ASN A 231 17.42 -0.48 21.13
C ASN A 231 17.87 -0.34 22.59
N GLU A 232 18.47 0.80 22.96
CA GLU A 232 18.98 1.12 24.30
C GLU A 232 17.88 1.61 25.28
N GLY A 233 16.61 1.35 24.99
CA GLY A 233 15.48 1.75 25.84
C GLY A 233 15.20 3.25 25.83
N GLN A 234 15.54 3.92 24.73
CA GLN A 234 15.30 5.35 24.53
C GLN A 234 14.33 5.59 23.37
N GLY A 235 13.41 6.54 23.54
CA GLY A 235 12.58 7.07 22.47
C GLY A 235 12.63 8.59 22.44
N PHE A 236 12.50 9.18 21.26
CA PHE A 236 12.58 10.64 21.08
C PHE A 236 11.38 11.12 20.30
N VAL A 237 10.82 12.25 20.72
CA VAL A 237 9.73 12.94 20.01
C VAL A 237 10.20 14.33 19.63
N TYR A 238 10.24 14.62 18.33
CA TYR A 238 10.58 15.92 17.79
C TYR A 238 9.35 16.63 17.26
N ASP A 239 9.21 17.92 17.56
CA ASP A 239 8.25 18.81 16.92
C ASP A 239 8.82 19.25 15.56
N MET A 240 8.15 18.81 14.49
CA MET A 240 8.54 19.08 13.10
C MET A 240 7.87 20.35 12.56
N THR A 241 7.13 21.10 13.38
CA THR A 241 6.62 22.44 13.03
C THR A 241 7.66 23.54 13.26
N GLN A 242 8.62 23.31 14.16
CA GLN A 242 9.73 24.24 14.41
C GLN A 242 10.76 24.19 13.26
N ARG A 243 11.50 25.29 13.08
CA ARG A 243 12.59 25.40 12.08
C ARG A 243 13.84 25.96 12.76
N PRO A 244 14.86 25.13 13.07
CA PRO A 244 14.93 23.67 12.87
C PRO A 244 13.98 22.90 13.81
N PRO A 245 13.66 21.62 13.52
CA PRO A 245 12.89 20.77 14.41
C PRO A 245 13.54 20.64 15.81
N THR A 246 12.72 20.51 16.84
CA THR A 246 13.19 20.49 18.24
C THR A 246 12.72 19.26 18.99
N LEU A 247 13.60 18.66 19.80
CA LEU A 247 13.23 17.57 20.72
C LEU A 247 12.28 18.12 21.79
N THR A 248 11.06 17.60 21.84
CA THR A 248 10.05 17.99 22.86
C THR A 248 10.03 17.02 24.03
N THR A 249 10.20 15.72 23.76
CA THR A 249 10.05 14.68 24.77
C THR A 249 11.09 13.60 24.59
N HIS A 250 11.75 13.24 25.69
CA HIS A 250 12.63 12.09 25.78
C HIS A 250 11.94 11.00 26.60
N LEU A 251 11.69 9.86 25.95
CA LEU A 251 10.96 8.71 26.47
C LEU A 251 11.94 7.66 26.99
N LYS A 252 11.73 7.19 28.22
CA LYS A 252 12.36 5.96 28.71
C LYS A 252 11.43 4.79 28.40
N ILE A 253 11.82 3.98 27.42
CA ILE A 253 11.02 2.87 26.92
C ILE A 253 11.64 1.53 27.35
N GLU A 254 10.89 0.44 27.14
CA GLU A 254 11.42 -0.91 27.33
C GLU A 254 12.60 -1.16 26.37
N GLY A 255 13.68 -1.77 26.87
CA GLY A 255 14.84 -2.12 26.05
C GLY A 255 14.55 -3.27 25.08
N GLY A 256 15.28 -3.31 23.97
CA GLY A 256 15.14 -4.35 22.94
C GLY A 256 14.03 -4.08 21.91
N GLY A 257 13.68 -2.81 21.69
CA GLY A 257 12.80 -2.42 20.58
C GLY A 257 13.38 -2.88 19.23
N ILE A 258 12.55 -3.49 18.39
CA ILE A 258 13.02 -4.14 17.16
C ILE A 258 13.13 -3.19 15.95
N GLY A 259 12.70 -1.93 16.10
CA GLY A 259 12.81 -0.87 15.09
C GLY A 259 11.52 -0.47 14.39
N HIS A 260 10.39 -1.09 14.76
CA HIS A 260 9.07 -0.65 14.32
C HIS A 260 8.37 0.18 15.38
N LEU A 261 7.78 1.29 14.94
CA LEU A 261 6.85 2.09 15.71
C LEU A 261 5.81 2.69 14.79
N ASP A 262 4.66 3.02 15.37
CA ASP A 262 3.69 3.91 14.75
C ASP A 262 3.06 4.82 15.79
N GLN A 263 2.43 5.90 15.34
CA GLN A 263 1.92 6.93 16.25
C GLN A 263 0.55 7.46 15.85
N SER A 264 -0.20 7.94 16.84
CA SER A 264 -1.34 8.84 16.69
C SER A 264 -0.91 10.28 17.01
N GLU A 265 -1.86 11.20 17.09
CA GLU A 265 -1.58 12.60 17.50
C GLU A 265 -0.93 12.69 18.90
N ASP A 266 -1.29 11.81 19.82
CA ASP A 266 -0.98 11.88 21.25
C ASP A 266 -0.16 10.68 21.79
N ILE A 267 -0.13 9.56 21.07
CA ILE A 267 0.49 8.29 21.51
C ILE A 267 1.50 7.82 20.48
N VAL A 268 2.59 7.21 20.94
CA VAL A 268 3.48 6.38 20.15
C VAL A 268 3.43 4.94 20.65
N ILE A 269 3.38 3.98 19.74
CA ILE A 269 3.38 2.55 20.04
C ILE A 269 4.63 1.92 19.44
N TYR A 270 5.43 1.30 20.28
CA TYR A 270 6.66 0.62 19.90
C TYR A 270 6.47 -0.88 19.86
N SER A 271 7.08 -1.53 18.87
CA SER A 271 7.16 -2.98 18.81
C SER A 271 8.34 -3.53 19.60
N MET A 272 8.04 -4.45 20.52
CA MET A 272 9.01 -5.06 21.46
C MET A 272 9.15 -6.57 21.22
N GLY A 273 9.01 -7.01 19.96
CA GLY A 273 9.17 -8.42 19.57
C GLY A 273 8.19 -9.33 20.31
N ALA A 274 8.71 -10.37 20.98
CA ALA A 274 7.88 -11.33 21.73
C ALA A 274 7.05 -10.69 22.87
N LYS A 275 7.41 -9.49 23.35
CA LYS A 275 6.67 -8.81 24.41
C LYS A 275 5.41 -8.10 23.90
N GLY A 276 5.21 -8.01 22.58
CA GLY A 276 4.09 -7.31 21.95
C GLY A 276 4.37 -5.82 21.76
N TYR A 277 3.33 -4.99 21.90
CA TYR A 277 3.41 -3.56 21.59
C TYR A 277 3.20 -2.69 22.82
N PHE A 278 4.04 -1.67 23.00
CA PHE A 278 4.07 -0.82 24.19
C PHE A 278 3.69 0.61 23.82
N ALA A 279 2.66 1.15 24.47
CA ALA A 279 2.13 2.48 24.19
C ALA A 279 2.64 3.50 25.22
N TYR A 280 3.06 4.67 24.72
CA TYR A 280 3.52 5.80 25.52
C TYR A 280 2.85 7.08 25.06
N ASN A 281 2.56 7.98 26.01
CA ASN A 281 2.08 9.31 25.70
C ASN A 281 3.23 10.20 25.21
N LYS A 282 3.07 10.87 24.07
CA LYS A 282 4.13 11.65 23.42
C LYS A 282 4.52 12.92 24.19
N GLU A 283 3.59 13.52 24.93
CA GLU A 283 3.82 14.78 25.65
C GLU A 283 4.49 14.53 27.02
N SER A 284 3.87 13.68 27.85
CA SER A 284 4.32 13.40 29.22
C SER A 284 5.41 12.33 29.30
N GLY A 285 5.55 11.51 28.26
CA GLY A 285 6.37 10.31 28.26
C GLY A 285 5.88 9.17 29.15
N ALA A 286 4.66 9.28 29.68
CA ALA A 286 4.08 8.24 30.52
C ALA A 286 3.82 6.95 29.73
N PHE A 287 4.15 5.82 30.36
CA PHE A 287 3.75 4.51 29.88
C PHE A 287 2.24 4.31 30.07
N LEU A 288 1.54 3.90 29.01
CA LEU A 288 0.08 3.79 28.99
C LEU A 288 -0.42 2.35 29.07
N GLY A 289 0.41 1.37 28.69
CA GLY A 289 0.05 -0.05 28.72
C GLY A 289 0.66 -0.84 27.57
N THR A 290 0.28 -2.13 27.52
CA THR A 290 0.76 -3.07 26.49
C THR A 290 -0.40 -3.69 25.72
N LEU A 291 -0.29 -3.75 24.40
CA LEU A 291 -1.10 -4.63 23.57
C LEU A 291 -0.38 -5.98 23.46
N LYS A 292 -0.99 -7.03 24.00
CA LYS A 292 -0.46 -8.40 24.03
C LYS A 292 -1.32 -9.31 23.15
N PRO A 293 -0.97 -9.46 21.85
CA PRO A 293 -1.78 -10.22 20.92
C PRO A 293 -2.13 -11.66 21.33
N PRO A 294 -1.26 -12.43 22.03
CA PRO A 294 -1.60 -13.79 22.49
C PRO A 294 -2.81 -13.87 23.43
N LYS A 295 -3.29 -12.76 23.98
CA LYS A 295 -4.48 -12.69 24.86
C LYS A 295 -5.80 -12.54 24.10
N SER A 296 -5.76 -12.42 22.79
CA SER A 296 -6.95 -12.35 21.94
C SER A 296 -7.69 -13.69 21.96
N THR A 297 -9.02 -13.65 21.99
CA THR A 297 -9.84 -14.87 22.07
C THR A 297 -10.43 -15.28 20.73
N GLU A 298 -10.76 -14.30 19.88
CA GLU A 298 -11.27 -14.57 18.54
C GLU A 298 -10.13 -14.88 17.58
N LYS A 299 -10.29 -15.98 16.84
CA LYS A 299 -9.34 -16.43 15.83
C LYS A 299 -10.03 -16.64 14.49
N TYR A 300 -9.32 -16.26 13.44
CA TYR A 300 -9.67 -16.43 12.05
C TYR A 300 -8.44 -16.94 11.31
N HIS A 301 -8.62 -17.47 10.10
CA HIS A 301 -7.49 -17.83 9.26
C HIS A 301 -7.76 -17.60 7.77
N ILE A 302 -6.68 -17.48 6.99
CA ILE A 302 -6.70 -17.48 5.53
C ILE A 302 -5.86 -18.67 5.05
N LEU A 303 -6.40 -19.40 4.08
CA LEU A 303 -5.61 -20.37 3.33
C LEU A 303 -4.99 -19.67 2.11
N PRO A 304 -3.69 -19.88 1.84
CA PRO A 304 -3.05 -19.29 0.68
C PRO A 304 -3.76 -19.76 -0.60
N PRO A 305 -3.97 -18.88 -1.58
CA PRO A 305 -4.49 -19.28 -2.89
C PRO A 305 -3.58 -20.33 -3.52
N GLN A 306 -4.16 -21.36 -4.15
CA GLN A 306 -3.36 -22.36 -4.86
C GLN A 306 -2.46 -21.69 -5.89
N ALA A 307 -1.15 -21.95 -5.81
CA ALA A 307 -0.20 -21.43 -6.77
C ALA A 307 -0.57 -21.90 -8.19
N ALA A 308 -0.75 -20.96 -9.11
CA ALA A 308 -0.87 -21.29 -10.52
C ALA A 308 0.46 -21.92 -10.95
N SER A 309 0.44 -23.18 -11.40
CA SER A 309 1.59 -23.92 -11.91
C SER A 309 2.04 -23.33 -13.26
N ALA A 310 2.61 -22.12 -13.24
CA ALA A 310 3.27 -21.54 -14.39
C ALA A 310 4.75 -21.93 -14.34
N SER A 311 5.26 -22.56 -15.41
CA SER A 311 6.69 -22.83 -15.53
C SER A 311 7.50 -21.53 -15.48
N THR A 312 8.72 -21.55 -14.92
CA THR A 312 9.65 -20.41 -14.82
C THR A 312 9.81 -19.64 -16.14
N SER A 313 9.86 -20.35 -17.26
CA SER A 313 9.95 -19.76 -18.61
C SER A 313 8.70 -18.98 -19.01
N ALA A 314 7.51 -19.44 -18.60
CA ALA A 314 6.25 -18.74 -18.84
C ALA A 314 6.11 -17.48 -17.97
N ALA A 315 6.54 -17.55 -16.70
CA ALA A 315 6.59 -16.39 -15.81
C ALA A 315 7.57 -15.32 -16.35
N LEU A 316 8.78 -15.72 -16.76
CA LEU A 316 9.76 -14.81 -17.36
C LEU A 316 9.31 -14.24 -18.70
N ALA A 317 8.67 -15.04 -19.56
CA ALA A 317 8.09 -14.55 -20.81
C ALA A 317 6.94 -13.57 -20.57
N GLY A 318 6.14 -13.79 -19.52
CA GLY A 318 5.10 -12.86 -19.06
C GLY A 318 5.70 -11.55 -18.55
N ALA A 319 6.70 -11.63 -17.67
CA ALA A 319 7.44 -10.48 -17.14
C ALA A 319 8.13 -9.68 -18.25
N ALA A 320 8.67 -10.35 -19.28
CA ALA A 320 9.27 -9.70 -20.45
C ALA A 320 8.24 -8.96 -21.31
N ARG A 321 7.00 -9.46 -21.39
CA ARG A 321 5.88 -8.79 -22.08
C ARG A 321 5.31 -7.63 -21.26
N LEU A 322 5.36 -7.73 -19.93
CA LEU A 322 4.91 -6.75 -18.95
C LEU A 322 6.01 -5.79 -18.49
N GLY A 323 7.18 -5.83 -19.13
CA GLY A 323 8.30 -4.97 -18.80
C GLY A 323 7.90 -3.51 -18.66
N PRO A 324 8.56 -2.68 -17.81
CA PRO A 324 8.34 -1.25 -17.70
C PRO A 324 8.32 -0.65 -19.10
N THR A 325 7.12 -0.54 -19.64
CA THR A 325 6.90 0.14 -20.89
C THR A 325 7.22 1.59 -20.60
N PRO A 326 7.97 2.28 -21.48
CA PRO A 326 8.12 3.73 -21.43
C PRO A 326 6.81 4.43 -21.82
N GLN A 327 5.67 3.83 -21.45
CA GLN A 327 4.38 4.48 -21.54
C GLN A 327 4.38 5.60 -20.50
N PRO A 328 3.96 6.80 -20.89
CA PRO A 328 3.59 7.77 -19.87
C PRO A 328 2.55 7.09 -18.97
N LEU A 329 2.69 7.28 -17.66
CA LEU A 329 1.51 7.38 -16.80
C LEU A 329 0.52 8.30 -17.56
N PRO A 330 -0.58 7.73 -18.09
CA PRO A 330 -1.65 7.07 -17.36
C PRO A 330 -1.55 5.53 -17.27
N PRO A 331 -2.35 4.92 -16.38
CA PRO A 331 -2.30 3.49 -16.10
C PRO A 331 -2.82 2.62 -17.26
N GLY A 332 -2.39 1.36 -17.30
CA GLY A 332 -2.67 0.41 -18.38
C GLY A 332 -4.16 0.10 -18.60
N ALA A 333 -4.45 -0.88 -19.47
CA ALA A 333 -5.83 -1.31 -19.71
C ALA A 333 -6.50 -1.79 -18.41
N PHE A 334 -7.82 -1.57 -18.31
CA PHE A 334 -8.62 -2.10 -17.21
C PHE A 334 -8.61 -3.63 -17.23
N ARG A 335 -8.29 -4.23 -16.08
CA ARG A 335 -8.07 -5.66 -15.87
C ARG A 335 -8.71 -6.12 -14.57
N ASN A 336 -9.23 -7.32 -14.55
CA ASN A 336 -9.85 -7.94 -13.37
C ASN A 336 -9.08 -9.17 -12.86
N ASP A 337 -7.86 -9.39 -13.37
CA ASP A 337 -7.00 -10.54 -13.06
C ASP A 337 -5.77 -10.18 -12.20
N CYS A 338 -5.61 -8.91 -11.82
CA CYS A 338 -4.49 -8.46 -10.99
C CYS A 338 -4.64 -8.81 -9.51
N LEU A 339 -5.86 -9.07 -9.04
CA LEU A 339 -6.22 -9.35 -7.65
C LEU A 339 -6.96 -10.69 -7.58
N VAL A 340 -6.48 -11.61 -6.73
CA VAL A 340 -7.03 -12.96 -6.55
C VAL A 340 -7.87 -12.99 -5.28
N PRO A 341 -9.18 -13.32 -5.35
CA PRO A 341 -10.03 -13.41 -4.15
C PRO A 341 -9.45 -14.36 -3.10
N ILE A 342 -9.64 -14.02 -1.82
CA ILE A 342 -9.31 -14.90 -0.69
C ILE A 342 -10.52 -15.05 0.22
N GLU A 343 -10.62 -16.21 0.86
CA GLU A 343 -11.63 -16.49 1.86
C GLU A 343 -11.01 -16.45 3.25
N ILE A 344 -11.73 -15.85 4.19
CA ILE A 344 -11.38 -15.82 5.60
C ILE A 344 -12.28 -16.82 6.29
N ALA A 345 -11.73 -17.76 7.04
CA ALA A 345 -12.49 -18.74 7.79
C ALA A 345 -12.41 -18.47 9.30
N LYS A 346 -13.43 -18.90 10.04
CA LYS A 346 -13.48 -18.75 11.49
C LYS A 346 -12.76 -19.92 12.18
N GLY A 347 -12.02 -19.61 13.24
CA GLY A 347 -11.23 -20.57 14.00
C GLY A 347 -9.74 -20.49 13.68
N PRO A 348 -8.91 -21.20 14.48
CA PRO A 348 -7.47 -21.26 14.26
C PRO A 348 -7.13 -21.95 12.93
N LEU A 349 -5.97 -21.61 12.37
CA LEU A 349 -5.41 -22.31 11.23
C LEU A 349 -5.06 -23.74 11.67
N SER A 350 -5.44 -24.72 10.84
CA SER A 350 -5.14 -26.12 11.14
C SER A 350 -3.63 -26.38 10.99
N PRO A 351 -3.02 -27.19 11.87
CA PRO A 351 -1.64 -27.59 11.70
C PRO A 351 -1.44 -28.29 10.34
N PRO A 352 -0.31 -28.10 9.67
CA PRO A 352 0.01 -28.83 8.45
C PRO A 352 0.11 -30.33 8.74
N ASP A 353 -0.42 -31.15 7.83
CA ASP A 353 -0.34 -32.62 7.92
C ASP A 353 1.05 -33.16 7.55
N ASP A 354 1.90 -32.34 6.93
CA ASP A 354 3.24 -32.71 6.45
C ASP A 354 4.30 -32.60 7.57
N PRO A 355 4.97 -33.71 7.96
CA PRO A 355 6.05 -33.70 8.96
C PRO A 355 7.26 -32.83 8.59
N GLY A 356 7.44 -32.49 7.30
CA GLY A 356 8.53 -31.63 6.82
C GLY A 356 8.19 -30.15 6.75
N HIS A 357 6.97 -29.74 7.11
CA HIS A 357 6.52 -28.36 7.00
C HIS A 357 7.20 -27.46 8.04
N VAL A 358 7.89 -26.41 7.58
CA VAL A 358 8.55 -25.42 8.44
C VAL A 358 7.51 -24.45 8.99
N TRP A 359 7.13 -24.64 10.26
CA TRP A 359 6.18 -23.78 10.97
C TRP A 359 6.89 -22.92 12.01
N HIS A 360 6.69 -21.61 11.97
CA HIS A 360 7.15 -20.73 13.05
C HIS A 360 6.15 -20.70 14.22
N GLY A 361 6.50 -21.38 15.32
CA GLY A 361 5.67 -21.46 16.52
C GLY A 361 5.66 -20.19 17.38
N GLU A 362 6.79 -19.50 17.48
CA GLU A 362 6.97 -18.32 18.33
C GLU A 362 6.57 -17.03 17.62
N ASP A 363 5.75 -16.21 18.29
CA ASP A 363 5.37 -14.89 17.77
C ASP A 363 6.40 -13.83 18.18
N GLU A 364 7.25 -13.45 17.24
CA GLU A 364 7.92 -12.16 17.25
C GLU A 364 7.01 -11.13 16.58
N TRP A 365 6.50 -10.16 17.35
CA TRP A 365 5.65 -9.09 16.82
C TRP A 365 6.50 -8.00 16.21
N GLY A 366 6.21 -7.68 14.96
CA GLY A 366 7.00 -6.87 14.05
C GLY A 366 6.37 -5.50 13.83
N ALA A 367 6.00 -5.25 12.57
CA ALA A 367 5.25 -4.08 12.15
C ALA A 367 3.97 -3.91 12.97
N GLY A 368 3.65 -2.65 13.29
CA GLY A 368 2.39 -2.24 13.88
C GLY A 368 1.97 -0.93 13.25
N MET A 369 0.67 -0.73 13.05
CA MET A 369 0.15 0.48 12.43
C MET A 369 -1.19 0.89 13.05
N LEU A 370 -1.43 2.20 13.07
CA LEU A 370 -2.61 2.88 13.59
C LEU A 370 -3.40 3.51 12.44
N HIS A 371 -4.73 3.48 12.55
CA HIS A 371 -5.62 4.24 11.70
C HIS A 371 -6.88 4.65 12.49
N GLY A 372 -6.87 5.86 13.05
CA GLY A 372 -7.85 6.26 14.05
C GLY A 372 -7.66 5.47 15.34
N ASP A 373 -8.71 4.80 15.81
CA ASP A 373 -8.65 3.93 17.00
C ASP A 373 -8.31 2.47 16.69
N LEU A 374 -8.23 2.10 15.40
CA LEU A 374 -7.77 0.78 14.97
C LEU A 374 -6.25 0.69 15.10
N PHE A 375 -5.78 -0.34 15.80
CA PHE A 375 -4.41 -0.81 15.76
C PHE A 375 -4.34 -2.19 15.10
N VAL A 376 -3.37 -2.38 14.22
CA VAL A 376 -3.03 -3.71 13.70
C VAL A 376 -1.55 -4.00 13.93
N GLY A 377 -1.25 -5.24 14.30
CA GLY A 377 0.11 -5.76 14.42
C GLY A 377 0.32 -6.98 13.52
N PHE A 378 1.54 -7.19 13.07
CA PHE A 378 1.94 -8.34 12.25
C PHE A 378 3.09 -9.10 12.93
N SER A 379 3.01 -10.43 12.96
CA SER A 379 4.04 -11.30 13.55
C SER A 379 4.82 -12.08 12.51
N ARG A 380 6.03 -12.51 12.89
CA ARG A 380 6.89 -13.39 12.09
C ARG A 380 6.22 -14.69 11.69
N ALA A 381 5.37 -15.23 12.56
CA ALA A 381 4.62 -16.44 12.31
C ALA A 381 3.40 -16.24 11.37
N GLY A 382 3.29 -15.09 10.68
CA GLY A 382 2.19 -14.81 9.77
C GLY A 382 0.87 -14.53 10.48
N ARG A 383 0.90 -14.07 11.74
CA ARG A 383 -0.30 -13.71 12.50
C ARG A 383 -0.53 -12.21 12.45
N VAL A 384 -1.78 -11.82 12.23
CA VAL A 384 -2.22 -10.43 12.21
C VAL A 384 -3.11 -10.17 13.42
N PHE A 385 -2.68 -9.29 14.30
CA PHE A 385 -3.44 -8.82 15.45
C PHE A 385 -4.30 -7.62 15.05
N ILE A 386 -5.61 -7.72 15.18
CA ILE A 386 -6.55 -6.65 14.82
C ILE A 386 -7.23 -6.16 16.09
N CYS A 387 -7.07 -4.88 16.42
CA CYS A 387 -7.59 -4.25 17.62
C CYS A 387 -8.37 -2.97 17.27
N PRO A 388 -9.70 -3.04 17.10
CA PRO A 388 -10.52 -1.92 16.63
C PRO A 388 -10.50 -0.66 17.52
N ASP A 389 -10.22 -0.83 18.81
CA ASP A 389 -10.14 0.26 19.79
C ASP A 389 -8.95 -0.01 20.72
N PHE A 390 -7.77 0.41 20.29
CA PHE A 390 -6.53 0.18 21.04
C PHE A 390 -6.52 0.93 22.37
N ARG A 391 -7.16 2.10 22.44
CA ARG A 391 -7.21 2.92 23.67
C ARG A 391 -7.98 2.23 24.77
N LYS A 392 -9.08 1.55 24.42
CA LYS A 392 -9.82 0.71 25.35
C LYS A 392 -9.05 -0.56 25.69
N ALA A 393 -8.39 -1.18 24.71
CA ALA A 393 -7.58 -2.39 24.94
C ALA A 393 -6.39 -2.17 25.89
N LEU A 394 -5.83 -0.96 25.96
CA LEU A 394 -4.73 -0.64 26.87
C LEU A 394 -5.14 -0.59 28.36
N ARG A 395 -6.43 -0.50 28.69
CA ARG A 395 -6.89 -0.30 30.08
C ARG A 395 -6.72 -1.52 30.95
N ASP A 396 -7.07 -2.69 30.43
CA ASP A 396 -7.05 -3.96 31.15
C ASP A 396 -7.14 -5.15 30.17
N GLU A 397 -6.83 -6.34 30.67
CA GLU A 397 -6.77 -7.55 29.84
C GLU A 397 -8.13 -8.02 29.32
N ALA A 398 -9.21 -7.80 30.07
CA ALA A 398 -10.55 -8.17 29.63
C ALA A 398 -11.01 -7.26 28.49
N SER A 399 -10.69 -5.97 28.58
CA SER A 399 -10.90 -5.00 27.51
C SER A 399 -10.10 -5.36 26.26
N LEU A 400 -8.84 -5.79 26.40
CA LEU A 400 -8.05 -6.28 25.27
C LEU A 400 -8.72 -7.50 24.61
N ALA A 401 -9.04 -8.53 25.38
CA ALA A 401 -9.63 -9.76 24.86
C ALA A 401 -10.99 -9.53 24.16
N ALA A 402 -11.77 -8.56 24.62
CA ALA A 402 -13.08 -8.21 24.05
C ALA A 402 -13.00 -7.30 22.81
N ASN A 403 -11.87 -6.63 22.58
CA ASN A 403 -11.67 -5.68 21.48
C ASN A 403 -10.46 -6.09 20.64
N SER A 404 -10.19 -7.39 20.50
CA SER A 404 -9.13 -7.88 19.61
C SER A 404 -9.42 -9.26 19.04
N SER A 405 -8.83 -9.50 17.88
CA SER A 405 -8.87 -10.78 17.17
C SER A 405 -7.53 -11.07 16.52
N ILE A 406 -7.25 -12.35 16.29
CA ILE A 406 -6.08 -12.82 15.53
C ILE A 406 -6.55 -13.41 14.22
N LEU A 407 -5.88 -13.04 13.15
CA LEU A 407 -6.00 -13.66 11.84
C LEU A 407 -4.69 -14.41 11.54
N GLU A 408 -4.77 -15.72 11.37
CA GLU A 408 -3.64 -16.61 11.15
C GLU A 408 -3.51 -16.92 9.66
N CYS A 409 -2.31 -16.78 9.12
CA CYS A 409 -1.96 -17.19 7.78
C CYS A 409 -0.76 -18.15 7.85
N GLU A 410 -0.67 -19.06 6.88
CA GLU A 410 0.48 -19.98 6.77
C GLU A 410 1.75 -19.18 6.44
N SER A 411 2.79 -19.32 7.27
CA SER A 411 4.06 -18.62 7.11
C SER A 411 5.21 -19.45 7.66
N ASP A 412 6.30 -19.50 6.89
CA ASP A 412 7.59 -20.05 7.29
C ASP A 412 8.53 -18.98 7.87
N GLY A 413 8.03 -17.76 8.13
CA GLY A 413 8.79 -16.67 8.73
C GLY A 413 9.91 -16.07 7.87
N SER A 414 10.09 -16.55 6.63
CA SER A 414 11.15 -16.11 5.72
C SER A 414 10.98 -14.67 5.24
N SER A 415 9.73 -14.20 5.11
CA SER A 415 9.40 -12.85 4.64
C SER A 415 9.34 -11.80 5.76
N PHE A 416 9.79 -12.13 6.98
CA PHE A 416 9.76 -11.21 8.13
C PHE A 416 10.98 -10.29 8.17
N ASP A 417 11.36 -9.74 7.02
CA ASP A 417 12.47 -8.81 6.93
C ASP A 417 12.11 -7.50 7.61
N LEU A 418 13.04 -6.98 8.41
CA LEU A 418 12.89 -5.75 9.19
C LEU A 418 11.66 -5.73 10.11
N GLY A 419 11.00 -6.86 10.41
CA GLY A 419 9.75 -6.90 11.18
C GLY A 419 8.48 -7.03 10.33
N GLY A 420 8.60 -7.23 9.02
CA GLY A 420 7.48 -7.36 8.09
C GLY A 420 6.85 -6.02 7.71
N TRP A 421 5.82 -6.09 6.86
CA TRP A 421 5.18 -4.91 6.28
C TRP A 421 3.69 -4.91 6.57
N LEU A 422 3.17 -3.73 6.89
CA LEU A 422 1.77 -3.52 7.20
C LEU A 422 1.28 -2.19 6.62
N SER A 423 0.05 -2.16 6.13
CA SER A 423 -0.65 -0.92 5.78
C SER A 423 -2.13 -1.03 6.14
N ILE A 424 -2.71 0.05 6.66
CA ILE A 424 -4.13 0.10 7.06
C ILE A 424 -4.76 1.35 6.44
N ARG A 425 -5.92 1.18 5.78
CA ARG A 425 -6.73 2.30 5.33
C ARG A 425 -8.16 1.85 5.04
N ASN A 426 -9.14 2.71 5.30
CA ASN A 426 -10.54 2.52 4.87
C ASN A 426 -11.10 1.12 5.17
N HIS A 427 -10.98 0.67 6.42
CA HIS A 427 -11.42 -0.66 6.88
C HIS A 427 -10.73 -1.82 6.13
N ARG A 428 -9.48 -1.65 5.72
CA ARG A 428 -8.67 -2.70 5.09
C ARG A 428 -7.31 -2.79 5.73
N VAL A 429 -6.85 -4.02 5.86
CA VAL A 429 -5.53 -4.38 6.37
C VAL A 429 -4.76 -5.03 5.23
N MET A 430 -3.56 -4.54 4.97
CA MET A 430 -2.66 -5.06 3.97
C MET A 430 -1.37 -5.54 4.63
N PHE A 431 -0.97 -6.79 4.38
CA PHE A 431 0.24 -7.40 4.95
C PHE A 431 0.90 -8.35 3.94
N GLU A 432 2.21 -8.56 4.07
CA GLU A 432 2.98 -9.47 3.20
C GLU A 432 3.27 -10.79 3.91
N ILE A 433 3.10 -11.89 3.19
CA ILE A 433 3.63 -13.19 3.54
C ILE A 433 4.23 -13.82 2.29
N GLN A 434 5.52 -14.14 2.34
CA GLN A 434 6.27 -14.76 1.25
C GLN A 434 6.17 -13.96 -0.06
N ASP A 435 5.64 -14.55 -1.13
CA ASP A 435 5.53 -13.93 -2.45
C ASP A 435 4.20 -13.18 -2.67
N ARG A 436 3.41 -12.99 -1.60
CA ARG A 436 2.06 -12.44 -1.67
C ARG A 436 1.82 -11.33 -0.67
N ILE A 437 1.03 -10.38 -1.13
CA ILE A 437 0.36 -9.40 -0.28
C ILE A 437 -1.09 -9.83 -0.13
N TYR A 438 -1.61 -9.77 1.09
CA TYR A 438 -3.00 -10.00 1.42
C TYR A 438 -3.65 -8.68 1.77
N VAL A 439 -4.83 -8.40 1.19
CA VAL A 439 -5.67 -7.25 1.49
C VAL A 439 -6.98 -7.76 2.07
N VAL A 440 -7.09 -7.65 3.39
CA VAL A 440 -8.21 -8.15 4.19
C VAL A 440 -9.16 -7.01 4.50
N ALA A 441 -10.42 -7.17 4.13
CA ALA A 441 -11.46 -6.21 4.43
C ALA A 441 -12.10 -6.45 5.81
N LEU A 442 -12.28 -5.36 6.54
CA LEU A 442 -12.93 -5.28 7.84
C LEU A 442 -14.35 -4.72 7.68
N ASP A 443 -15.17 -4.89 8.72
CA ASP A 443 -16.49 -4.26 8.81
C ASP A 443 -16.37 -2.76 9.14
N ASP A 444 -17.52 -2.07 9.21
CA ASP A 444 -17.59 -0.64 9.52
C ASP A 444 -17.07 -0.29 10.93
N ASN A 445 -16.97 -1.29 11.80
CA ASN A 445 -16.45 -1.17 13.17
C ASN A 445 -15.00 -1.66 13.27
N ASN A 446 -14.29 -1.81 12.14
CA ASN A 446 -12.91 -2.31 12.08
C ASN A 446 -12.70 -3.73 12.64
N LYS A 447 -13.74 -4.57 12.64
CA LYS A 447 -13.64 -5.99 13.01
C LYS A 447 -13.53 -6.88 11.78
N VAL A 448 -13.03 -8.09 11.97
CA VAL A 448 -13.13 -9.13 10.93
C VAL A 448 -14.61 -9.34 10.62
N GLN A 449 -14.97 -9.28 9.34
CA GLN A 449 -16.35 -9.32 8.87
C GLN A 449 -17.01 -10.67 9.15
N ASN A 450 -18.35 -10.72 9.01
CA ASN A 450 -19.04 -12.01 8.97
C ASN A 450 -18.56 -12.83 7.76
N VAL A 451 -17.90 -13.94 8.05
CA VAL A 451 -17.33 -14.88 7.08
C VAL A 451 -18.37 -15.48 6.13
N GLU A 452 -19.61 -15.70 6.58
CA GLU A 452 -20.65 -16.35 5.76
C GLU A 452 -21.24 -15.41 4.70
N ASN A 453 -21.23 -14.10 4.96
CA ASN A 453 -21.78 -13.10 4.06
C ASN A 453 -21.00 -11.78 4.21
N PRO A 454 -19.76 -11.72 3.69
CA PRO A 454 -18.92 -10.54 3.82
C PRO A 454 -19.50 -9.40 2.98
N ALA A 455 -19.55 -8.19 3.56
CA ALA A 455 -20.01 -7.00 2.85
C ALA A 455 -18.96 -6.46 1.86
N ARG A 456 -17.68 -6.78 2.10
CA ARG A 456 -16.53 -6.37 1.29
C ARG A 456 -15.65 -7.57 1.00
N ALA A 457 -15.23 -7.71 -0.26
CA ALA A 457 -14.26 -8.73 -0.63
C ALA A 457 -12.86 -8.47 -0.05
N SER A 458 -12.16 -9.57 0.21
CA SER A 458 -10.72 -9.62 0.48
C SER A 458 -10.02 -10.31 -0.68
N TYR A 459 -8.77 -9.97 -0.93
CA TYR A 459 -8.00 -10.53 -2.05
C TYR A 459 -6.50 -10.51 -1.77
N SER A 460 -5.73 -11.15 -2.63
CA SER A 460 -4.27 -11.18 -2.61
C SER A 460 -3.67 -10.79 -3.95
N LEU A 461 -2.40 -10.43 -3.95
CA LEU A 461 -1.62 -10.08 -5.14
C LEU A 461 -0.17 -10.53 -4.99
N LEU A 462 0.48 -10.81 -6.11
CA LEU A 462 1.90 -11.18 -6.13
C LEU A 462 2.81 -9.98 -5.92
N THR A 463 3.91 -10.19 -5.21
CA THR A 463 4.99 -9.20 -4.97
C THR A 463 6.03 -9.16 -6.09
N SER A 464 6.00 -10.13 -7.01
CA SER A 464 6.94 -10.24 -8.12
C SER A 464 6.28 -10.74 -9.41
N SER A 465 6.81 -10.35 -10.57
CA SER A 465 6.46 -10.94 -11.88
C SER A 465 7.27 -12.21 -12.18
N ALA A 466 8.37 -12.40 -11.45
CA ALA A 466 9.27 -13.54 -11.53
C ALA A 466 9.60 -14.00 -10.10
N PRO A 467 8.79 -14.89 -9.50
CA PRO A 467 8.94 -15.31 -8.10
C PRO A 467 10.35 -15.82 -7.76
N GLN A 468 11.02 -16.50 -8.70
CA GLN A 468 12.38 -16.99 -8.54
C GLN A 468 13.46 -15.90 -8.42
N LEU A 469 13.12 -14.65 -8.75
CA LEU A 469 13.98 -13.47 -8.59
C LEU A 469 13.43 -12.53 -7.53
N ALA A 470 12.37 -12.91 -6.82
CA ALA A 470 11.69 -12.04 -5.89
C ALA A 470 12.64 -11.63 -4.76
N VAL A 471 12.58 -10.36 -4.43
CA VAL A 471 13.19 -9.78 -3.24
C VAL A 471 12.01 -9.34 -2.39
N PRO A 472 12.01 -9.58 -1.07
CA PRO A 472 10.92 -9.19 -0.17
C PRO A 472 10.54 -7.73 -0.38
N ILE A 473 9.27 -7.36 -0.23
CA ILE A 473 8.90 -5.95 -0.40
C ILE A 473 9.64 -5.09 0.62
N SER A 474 9.78 -3.81 0.31
CA SER A 474 10.40 -2.84 1.21
C SER A 474 9.54 -1.60 1.43
N TYR A 475 8.37 -1.56 0.80
CA TYR A 475 7.32 -0.59 1.07
C TYR A 475 5.99 -1.06 0.47
N MET A 476 4.90 -0.73 1.14
CA MET A 476 3.56 -0.84 0.60
C MET A 476 2.59 0.14 1.29
N ALA A 477 1.59 0.60 0.56
CA ALA A 477 0.58 1.52 1.07
C ALA A 477 -0.78 1.31 0.39
N LEU A 478 -1.84 1.41 1.18
CA LEU A 478 -3.20 1.61 0.68
C LEU A 478 -3.45 3.12 0.50
N ALA A 479 -3.97 3.49 -0.67
CA ALA A 479 -4.47 4.82 -0.99
C ALA A 479 -6.01 4.76 -1.15
N ASP A 480 -6.68 5.89 -1.39
CA ASP A 480 -8.15 5.90 -1.50
C ASP A 480 -8.65 5.09 -2.70
N ASP A 481 -7.89 5.12 -3.80
CA ASP A 481 -8.23 4.50 -5.07
C ASP A 481 -7.10 3.63 -5.64
N ALA A 482 -6.09 3.28 -4.84
CA ALA A 482 -4.96 2.50 -5.31
C ALA A 482 -4.28 1.64 -4.23
N ILE A 483 -3.61 0.60 -4.69
CA ILE A 483 -2.64 -0.19 -3.93
C ILE A 483 -1.26 0.13 -4.50
N MET A 484 -0.33 0.55 -3.66
CA MET A 484 1.03 0.89 -4.08
C MET A 484 2.03 0.00 -3.35
N THR A 485 2.95 -0.61 -4.08
CA THR A 485 3.95 -1.53 -3.49
C THR A 485 5.29 -1.36 -4.18
N THR A 486 6.37 -1.68 -3.50
CA THR A 486 7.58 -2.11 -4.21
C THR A 486 7.31 -3.45 -4.89
N TYR A 487 7.88 -3.67 -6.05
CA TYR A 487 7.58 -4.83 -6.88
C TYR A 487 8.84 -5.31 -7.58
N THR A 488 9.10 -6.60 -7.52
CA THR A 488 10.25 -7.19 -8.22
C THR A 488 9.84 -7.60 -9.62
N THR A 489 10.62 -7.15 -10.60
CA THR A 489 10.35 -7.42 -12.00
C THR A 489 11.64 -7.32 -12.82
N LEU A 490 11.52 -7.45 -14.13
CA LEU A 490 12.60 -7.13 -15.05
C LEU A 490 12.59 -5.63 -15.35
N GLY A 491 13.77 -5.02 -15.35
CA GLY A 491 14.02 -3.63 -15.70
C GLY A 491 14.72 -3.54 -17.05
N TRP A 492 14.57 -2.40 -17.70
CA TRP A 492 15.23 -2.11 -18.97
C TRP A 492 16.27 -1.02 -18.74
N ARG A 493 17.52 -1.30 -19.12
CA ARG A 493 18.57 -0.27 -19.12
C ARG A 493 18.30 0.65 -20.29
N ASP A 494 17.89 1.87 -19.99
CA ASP A 494 17.83 2.93 -20.99
C ASP A 494 19.15 3.71 -20.96
N SER A 495 19.79 3.79 -22.13
CA SER A 495 21.09 4.47 -22.32
C SER A 495 20.96 5.99 -22.23
N ASN A 496 19.72 6.52 -22.22
CA ASN A 496 19.41 7.95 -22.34
C ASN A 496 18.85 8.57 -21.05
N ILE A 497 18.81 7.85 -19.92
CA ILE A 497 18.37 8.44 -18.63
C ILE A 497 19.49 9.35 -18.08
N PRO A 498 19.23 10.65 -17.85
CA PRO A 498 20.21 11.55 -17.25
C PRO A 498 20.62 11.05 -15.85
N GLY A 499 21.93 11.01 -15.57
CA GLY A 499 22.47 10.70 -14.23
C GLY A 499 23.05 9.29 -14.07
N GLY A 500 22.84 8.38 -15.02
CA GLY A 500 23.57 7.11 -15.05
C GLY A 500 25.01 7.34 -15.54
N VAL A 501 26.01 6.92 -14.78
CA VAL A 501 27.37 6.72 -15.32
C VAL A 501 27.23 5.77 -16.52
N PRO A 502 27.63 6.15 -17.74
CA PRO A 502 27.53 5.24 -18.87
C PRO A 502 28.34 3.98 -18.55
N PRO A 503 27.75 2.77 -18.67
CA PRO A 503 28.47 1.56 -18.34
C PRO A 503 29.71 1.46 -19.23
N GLN A 504 30.89 1.49 -18.60
CA GLN A 504 32.13 1.13 -19.26
C GLN A 504 32.11 -0.39 -19.49
N GLY A 505 31.54 -0.82 -20.61
CA GLY A 505 31.50 -2.23 -20.99
C GLY A 505 30.54 -2.48 -22.15
N ARG A 506 31.04 -2.99 -23.27
CA ARG A 506 30.28 -3.15 -24.52
C ARG A 506 29.25 -4.31 -24.52
N ASN A 507 29.02 -4.99 -23.39
CA ASN A 507 28.28 -6.27 -23.32
C ASN A 507 27.44 -6.46 -22.02
N LEU A 508 26.72 -5.44 -21.53
CA LEU A 508 25.77 -5.64 -20.42
C LEU A 508 24.36 -5.93 -20.96
N PRO A 509 23.63 -6.94 -20.42
CA PRO A 509 22.29 -7.27 -20.88
C PRO A 509 21.32 -6.09 -20.69
N ARG A 510 20.50 -5.83 -21.72
CA ARG A 510 19.52 -4.71 -21.74
C ARG A 510 18.37 -4.90 -20.74
N VAL A 511 18.11 -6.15 -20.35
CA VAL A 511 17.10 -6.55 -19.37
C VAL A 511 17.83 -7.06 -18.13
N PHE A 512 17.40 -6.65 -16.93
CA PHE A 512 18.01 -7.05 -15.67
C PHE A 512 16.95 -7.15 -14.56
N PRO A 513 17.09 -8.03 -13.56
CA PRO A 513 16.21 -8.04 -12.39
C PRO A 513 16.31 -6.71 -11.63
N THR A 514 15.18 -6.13 -11.25
CA THR A 514 15.16 -4.86 -10.50
C THR A 514 13.92 -4.76 -9.62
N LYS A 515 13.90 -3.74 -8.76
CA LYS A 515 12.78 -3.40 -7.87
C LYS A 515 12.23 -2.04 -8.25
N VAL A 516 10.92 -1.98 -8.46
CA VAL A 516 10.21 -0.81 -9.00
C VAL A 516 9.02 -0.45 -8.13
N ILE A 517 8.34 0.66 -8.45
CA ILE A 517 7.05 1.00 -7.84
C ILE A 517 5.93 0.39 -8.69
N ARG A 518 5.09 -0.46 -8.11
CA ARG A 518 3.85 -0.94 -8.73
C ARG A 518 2.66 -0.21 -8.13
N ILE A 519 1.77 0.25 -9.00
CA ILE A 519 0.54 0.93 -8.63
C ILE A 519 -0.62 0.18 -9.31
N LEU A 520 -1.55 -0.32 -8.50
CA LEU A 520 -2.82 -0.85 -8.97
C LEU A 520 -3.91 0.16 -8.63
N SER A 521 -4.40 0.89 -9.63
CA SER A 521 -5.51 1.83 -9.44
C SER A 521 -6.84 1.10 -9.55
N LEU A 522 -7.70 1.25 -8.55
CA LEU A 522 -9.09 0.79 -8.51
C LEU A 522 -10.07 1.93 -8.85
N ALA A 523 -9.57 3.03 -9.39
CA ALA A 523 -10.39 4.12 -9.89
C ALA A 523 -11.37 3.60 -10.96
N PRO A 524 -12.69 3.85 -10.83
CA PRO A 524 -13.65 3.45 -11.85
C PRO A 524 -13.44 4.25 -13.14
N ASP A 525 -13.76 3.65 -14.28
CA ASP A 525 -13.85 4.40 -15.54
C ASP A 525 -15.04 5.38 -15.46
N LEU A 526 -14.72 6.67 -15.36
CA LEU A 526 -15.71 7.75 -15.35
C LEU A 526 -16.05 8.24 -16.76
N THR A 527 -15.39 7.73 -17.81
CA THR A 527 -15.77 8.02 -19.19
C THR A 527 -17.07 7.28 -19.48
N ASN A 528 -18.14 8.01 -19.83
CA ASN A 528 -19.46 7.46 -20.09
C ASN A 528 -19.50 6.65 -21.41
N LYS A 529 -18.74 5.56 -21.53
CA LYS A 529 -18.99 4.52 -22.52
C LYS A 529 -19.74 3.38 -21.83
N PRO A 530 -20.94 3.01 -22.29
CA PRO A 530 -21.59 1.82 -21.77
C PRO A 530 -20.66 0.61 -22.02
N PRO A 531 -20.58 -0.34 -21.08
CA PRO A 531 -19.76 -1.53 -21.26
C PRO A 531 -20.27 -2.27 -22.50
N SER A 532 -19.43 -2.33 -23.55
CA SER A 532 -19.64 -3.27 -24.63
C SER A 532 -19.56 -4.66 -24.00
N ALA A 533 -20.70 -5.35 -23.94
CA ALA A 533 -20.76 -6.74 -23.55
C ALA A 533 -19.69 -7.52 -24.35
N SER A 534 -18.73 -8.10 -23.64
CA SER A 534 -17.81 -9.08 -24.20
C SER A 534 -18.63 -10.32 -24.57
N SER A 535 -19.07 -10.39 -25.82
CA SER A 535 -19.52 -11.61 -26.46
C SER A 535 -18.55 -11.95 -27.57
N ASP A 536 -17.42 -12.58 -27.23
CA ASP A 536 -16.63 -13.31 -28.22
C ASP A 536 -17.14 -14.75 -28.24
N THR A 537 -18.26 -14.94 -28.93
CA THR A 537 -18.56 -16.22 -29.59
C THR A 537 -17.66 -16.32 -30.82
N ASP A 538 -16.74 -17.28 -30.78
CA ASP A 538 -16.06 -17.82 -31.94
C ASP A 538 -17.08 -18.27 -32.99
N GLU A 539 -17.10 -17.64 -34.17
CA GLU A 539 -17.43 -18.35 -35.40
C GLU A 539 -16.63 -17.85 -36.62
N PRO A 540 -16.20 -18.76 -37.51
CA PRO A 540 -15.20 -18.51 -38.53
C PRO A 540 -15.84 -18.00 -39.83
N SER A 541 -15.40 -16.84 -40.31
CA SER A 541 -15.85 -16.32 -41.61
C SER A 541 -14.99 -16.86 -42.75
N ALA A 542 -15.70 -17.46 -43.70
CA ALA A 542 -15.20 -18.21 -44.84
C ALA A 542 -14.48 -17.34 -45.89
N ALA A 543 -13.57 -18.00 -46.60
CA ALA A 543 -12.76 -17.50 -47.69
C ALA A 543 -13.58 -16.85 -48.83
N GLY A 544 -13.15 -15.65 -49.23
CA GLY A 544 -13.50 -14.99 -50.48
C GLY A 544 -12.23 -14.63 -51.25
N ILE A 545 -12.03 -15.29 -52.39
CA ILE A 545 -10.90 -15.15 -53.30
C ILE A 545 -11.04 -13.86 -54.13
N GLY A 546 -9.97 -13.06 -54.21
CA GLY A 546 -9.67 -12.25 -55.41
C GLY A 546 -9.21 -10.82 -55.17
N GLY A 547 -7.94 -10.52 -55.51
CA GLY A 547 -7.49 -9.14 -55.75
C GLY A 547 -6.04 -8.86 -55.34
N LEU A 548 -5.11 -9.04 -56.27
CA LEU A 548 -3.68 -8.77 -56.13
C LEU A 548 -3.35 -7.32 -55.76
N GLY A 549 -2.43 -7.12 -54.79
CA GLY A 549 -1.56 -5.96 -54.75
C GLY A 549 -1.20 -5.46 -53.34
N GLY A 550 0.01 -5.77 -52.87
CA GLY A 550 0.72 -4.93 -51.88
C GLY A 550 1.26 -5.65 -50.64
N SER A 551 2.58 -5.83 -50.61
CA SER A 551 3.47 -5.93 -49.43
C SER A 551 3.27 -7.12 -48.47
N GLY A 552 4.23 -8.05 -48.49
CA GLY A 552 4.31 -9.23 -47.61
C GLY A 552 4.48 -8.90 -46.11
N PRO A 553 4.44 -9.94 -45.25
CA PRO A 553 4.31 -9.81 -43.81
C PRO A 553 5.51 -9.09 -43.19
N ASN A 554 5.21 -8.11 -42.34
CA ASN A 554 6.20 -7.40 -41.52
C ASN A 554 7.12 -8.40 -40.82
N LEU A 555 8.41 -8.35 -41.16
CA LEU A 555 9.49 -8.94 -40.38
C LEU A 555 9.41 -8.42 -38.93
N PRO A 556 9.71 -9.24 -37.91
CA PRO A 556 9.83 -8.74 -36.55
C PRO A 556 10.90 -7.66 -36.53
N SER A 557 10.61 -6.51 -35.91
CA SER A 557 11.57 -5.41 -35.78
C SER A 557 12.86 -5.90 -35.12
N GLU A 558 14.02 -5.29 -35.44
CA GLU A 558 15.30 -5.65 -34.81
C GLU A 558 15.23 -5.62 -33.27
N ASP A 559 14.38 -4.76 -32.69
CA ASP A 559 14.14 -4.68 -31.26
C ASP A 559 13.47 -5.93 -30.67
N ALA A 560 12.59 -6.61 -31.42
CA ALA A 560 11.95 -7.84 -30.98
C ALA A 560 12.96 -9.00 -30.92
N TRP A 561 13.83 -9.12 -31.95
CA TRP A 561 14.90 -10.12 -31.99
C TRP A 561 15.95 -9.90 -30.90
N ARG A 562 16.32 -8.64 -30.61
CA ARG A 562 17.28 -8.30 -29.54
C ARG A 562 16.69 -8.51 -28.14
N THR A 563 15.40 -8.23 -27.94
CA THR A 563 14.69 -8.52 -26.68
C THR A 563 14.63 -10.02 -26.41
N GLN A 564 14.37 -10.83 -27.44
CA GLN A 564 14.39 -12.28 -27.33
C GLN A 564 15.79 -12.82 -27.00
N ALA A 565 16.85 -12.25 -27.58
CA ALA A 565 18.23 -12.62 -27.26
C ALA A 565 18.63 -12.28 -25.81
N GLY A 566 18.22 -11.11 -25.29
CA GLY A 566 18.46 -10.73 -23.90
C GLY A 566 17.71 -11.61 -22.89
N LEU A 567 16.47 -11.99 -23.20
CA LEU A 567 15.69 -12.93 -22.39
C LEU A 567 16.30 -14.34 -22.42
N LEU A 568 16.77 -14.80 -23.58
CA LEU A 568 17.47 -16.08 -23.72
C LEU A 568 18.79 -16.11 -22.94
N GLN A 569 19.52 -14.99 -22.90
CA GLN A 569 20.74 -14.86 -22.09
C GLN A 569 20.43 -14.95 -20.58
N LEU A 570 19.38 -14.27 -20.10
CA LEU A 570 18.89 -14.38 -18.72
C LEU A 570 18.44 -15.81 -18.37
N LEU A 571 17.70 -16.46 -19.27
CA LEU A 571 17.27 -17.85 -19.11
C LEU A 571 18.46 -18.82 -19.10
N SER A 572 19.51 -18.56 -19.87
CA SER A 572 20.74 -19.36 -19.88
C SER A 572 21.53 -19.19 -18.58
N MET A 573 21.60 -17.98 -18.02
CA MET A 573 22.27 -17.74 -16.74
C MET A 573 21.55 -18.46 -15.59
N LEU A 574 20.21 -18.41 -15.57
CA LEU A 574 19.40 -19.08 -14.54
C LEU A 574 19.32 -20.60 -14.71
N GLY A 575 19.61 -21.13 -15.90
CA GLY A 575 19.63 -22.57 -16.18
C GLY A 575 20.89 -23.28 -15.70
N ASP A 576 22.00 -22.55 -15.56
CA ASP A 576 23.31 -23.10 -15.15
C ASP A 576 23.55 -22.99 -13.61
N GLU A 577 22.69 -22.30 -12.85
CA GLU A 577 22.84 -22.09 -11.39
C GLU A 577 22.14 -23.14 -10.50
N VAL A 578 21.89 -24.36 -11.00
CA VAL A 578 21.32 -25.45 -10.16
C VAL A 578 22.42 -26.21 -9.38
N ASP A 579 23.69 -25.83 -9.49
CA ASP A 579 24.80 -26.33 -8.68
C ASP A 579 25.54 -25.15 -8.00
N PHE A 580 25.00 -24.63 -6.91
CA PHE A 580 25.79 -23.88 -5.93
C PHE A 580 25.77 -24.61 -4.59
N GLU A 581 26.88 -25.30 -4.33
CA GLU A 581 27.23 -25.86 -3.04
C GLU A 581 27.29 -24.76 -1.97
N GLN A 582 26.89 -25.15 -0.76
CA GLN A 582 27.00 -24.42 0.50
C GLN A 582 28.34 -23.70 0.64
N SER A 583 28.29 -22.39 0.90
CA SER A 583 29.38 -21.66 1.52
C SER A 583 28.86 -21.15 2.86
N ASP A 584 29.06 -21.97 3.89
CA ASP A 584 28.89 -21.60 5.29
C ASP A 584 29.80 -20.41 5.61
N GLY A 585 29.20 -19.34 6.12
CA GLY A 585 29.88 -18.23 6.79
C GLY A 585 29.32 -18.17 8.21
N GLU A 586 29.90 -18.98 9.10
CA GLU A 586 29.64 -18.95 10.53
C GLU A 586 30.25 -17.67 11.12
N ASP A 587 29.43 -16.70 11.54
CA ASP A 587 29.88 -15.61 12.41
C ASP A 587 29.76 -16.07 13.87
N GLU A 588 30.82 -16.74 14.31
CA GLU A 588 31.11 -17.13 15.69
C GLU A 588 31.46 -15.86 16.50
N TRP A 589 30.56 -15.39 17.36
CA TRP A 589 30.84 -14.31 18.30
C TRP A 589 31.62 -14.86 19.49
N GLU A 590 32.95 -14.67 19.48
CA GLU A 590 33.82 -14.95 20.61
C GLU A 590 33.42 -14.12 21.85
N SER A 591 33.06 -14.83 22.91
CA SER A 591 32.97 -14.31 24.27
C SER A 591 34.37 -13.97 24.78
N ILE A 592 34.63 -12.69 25.03
CA ILE A 592 35.75 -12.27 25.87
C ILE A 592 35.31 -12.41 27.32
N ASP A 593 35.91 -13.39 28.00
CA ASP A 593 35.88 -13.55 29.44
C ASP A 593 36.61 -12.37 30.11
N GLU A 594 35.91 -11.71 31.04
CA GLU A 594 36.54 -10.87 32.05
C GLU A 594 37.04 -11.78 33.18
N ASP A 595 38.36 -11.89 33.33
CA ASP A 595 38.97 -12.23 34.61
C ASP A 595 40.20 -11.34 34.85
N GLU A 596 40.11 -10.63 35.98
CA GLU A 596 41.18 -10.35 36.96
C GLU A 596 42.43 -9.54 36.52
N GLU A 597 42.63 -8.34 37.08
CA GLU A 597 43.39 -8.10 38.33
C GLU A 597 43.79 -6.62 38.54
N GLU A 598 43.74 -6.21 39.82
CA GLU A 598 44.26 -4.99 40.50
C GLU A 598 43.56 -3.62 40.38
#